data_AF-A0A947C4N4-F1
#
_entry.id   AF-A0A947C4N4-F1
#
_cell.length_a   1.000
_cell.length_b   1.000
_cell.length_c   1.000
_cell.angle_alpha   90.00
_cell.angle_beta   90.00
_cell.angle_gamma   90.00
#
_symmetry.space_group_name_H-M   'P 1'
#
loop_
_entity.id
_entity.type
_entity.pdbx_description
1 polymer ?
#
loop_
_entity_poly.entity_id
_entity_poly.type
_entity_poly.pdbx_seq_one_letter_code
_entity_poly.pdbx_strand_id
1 'polypeptide(L)'
;MSRLKILVIECNRLVSLTINSIKANVPDWDYEVVAYKDGFIPTALRNSDELCLVVKSGIILDLKDGDLPDRELLEQYDICVSRDGVFTDNPSNKHIYKLVGSPINQKAMDLSIFCINPKRWTRVPNTDVGVLPRVKRLRMPRHMNHKSDPIVAKAISAKTAMDYGMLAEQASVFNYVDVFERGTVNGNEMFAYALEKALPFANELPDVQKLAIRTAKHAAKLRVGLAKCIPIQDITNEH
;
A
#
# COMPACT_ATOMS: atom_id res chain seq x y z
N MET A 1 -4.79 -2.72 -22.86
CA MET A 1 -5.10 -3.47 -21.63
C MET A 1 -6.31 -2.82 -20.97
N SER A 2 -7.32 -3.58 -20.51
CA SER A 2 -8.47 -2.94 -19.84
C SER A 2 -8.07 -2.57 -18.42
N ARG A 3 -8.23 -1.30 -18.07
CA ARG A 3 -7.99 -0.77 -16.72
C ARG A 3 -8.96 -1.40 -15.73
N LEU A 4 -8.51 -1.62 -14.50
CA LEU A 4 -9.38 -2.11 -13.43
C LEU A 4 -10.18 -0.95 -12.86
N LYS A 5 -11.46 -1.18 -12.54
CA LYS A 5 -12.21 -0.28 -11.67
C LYS A 5 -11.52 -0.24 -10.30
N ILE A 6 -11.41 0.94 -9.71
CA ILE A 6 -10.89 1.14 -8.36
C ILE A 6 -12.06 1.19 -7.37
N LEU A 7 -12.05 0.31 -6.38
CA LEU A 7 -13.00 0.33 -5.27
C LEU A 7 -12.31 0.87 -4.02
N VAL A 8 -12.62 2.11 -3.66
CA VAL A 8 -12.11 2.77 -2.46
C VAL A 8 -13.01 2.41 -1.28
N ILE A 9 -12.47 1.71 -0.29
CA ILE A 9 -13.16 1.36 0.93
C ILE A 9 -12.93 2.47 1.96
N GLU A 10 -13.97 3.25 2.21
CA GLU A 10 -14.01 4.31 3.22
C GLU A 10 -14.09 3.70 4.62
N CYS A 11 -12.97 3.76 5.34
CA CYS A 11 -12.85 3.26 6.71
C CYS A 11 -12.20 4.27 7.67
N ASN A 12 -11.82 5.45 7.17
CA ASN A 12 -11.23 6.53 7.94
C ASN A 12 -11.47 7.89 7.29
N ARG A 13 -11.02 8.96 7.96
CA ARG A 13 -11.19 10.36 7.53
C ARG A 13 -10.26 10.79 6.39
N LEU A 14 -9.44 9.87 5.86
CA LEU A 14 -8.41 10.17 4.85
C LEU A 14 -8.88 9.83 3.43
N VAL A 15 -10.16 9.55 3.21
CA VAL A 15 -10.71 9.19 1.90
C VAL A 15 -10.44 10.25 0.83
N SER A 16 -10.48 11.53 1.19
CA SER A 16 -10.18 12.63 0.27
C SER A 16 -8.74 12.56 -0.26
N LEU A 17 -7.79 12.07 0.53
CA LEU A 17 -6.41 11.87 0.10
C LEU A 17 -6.32 10.89 -1.08
N THR A 18 -7.02 9.75 -0.96
CA THR A 18 -7.08 8.73 -2.01
C THR A 18 -7.79 9.26 -3.25
N ILE A 19 -8.98 9.86 -3.09
CA ILE A 19 -9.75 10.41 -4.22
C ILE A 19 -8.93 11.47 -4.97
N ASN A 20 -8.27 12.38 -4.26
CA ASN A 20 -7.46 13.43 -4.86
C ASN A 20 -6.27 12.85 -5.63
N SER A 21 -5.63 11.80 -5.10
CA SER A 21 -4.56 11.10 -5.83
C SER A 21 -5.06 10.40 -7.10
N ILE A 22 -6.23 9.75 -7.05
CA ILE A 22 -6.85 9.11 -8.22
C ILE A 22 -7.12 10.15 -9.31
N LYS A 23 -7.80 11.24 -8.96
CA LYS A 23 -8.15 12.33 -9.89
C LYS A 23 -6.92 12.97 -10.53
N ALA A 24 -5.80 13.05 -9.82
CA ALA A 24 -4.60 13.69 -10.31
C ALA A 24 -3.69 12.75 -11.13
N ASN A 25 -3.49 11.52 -10.66
CA ASN A 25 -2.46 10.62 -11.18
C ASN A 25 -3.03 9.57 -12.14
N VAL A 26 -4.31 9.19 -11.98
CA VAL A 26 -5.00 8.21 -12.83
C VAL A 26 -6.39 8.72 -13.23
N PRO A 27 -6.50 9.91 -13.87
CA PRO A 27 -7.77 10.58 -14.13
C PRO A 27 -8.75 9.78 -15.00
N ASP A 28 -8.23 8.85 -15.82
CA ASP A 28 -9.03 8.04 -16.73
C ASP A 28 -9.48 6.69 -16.14
N TRP A 29 -9.25 6.46 -14.84
CA TRP A 29 -9.66 5.23 -14.17
C TRP A 29 -10.98 5.45 -13.43
N ASP A 30 -11.95 4.59 -13.69
CA ASP A 30 -13.20 4.60 -12.95
C ASP A 30 -12.94 4.20 -11.50
N TYR A 31 -13.54 4.95 -10.57
CA TYR A 31 -13.49 4.62 -9.15
C TYR A 31 -14.87 4.77 -8.49
N GLU A 32 -15.08 3.98 -7.46
CA GLU A 32 -16.25 4.06 -6.59
C GLU A 32 -15.80 4.07 -5.13
N VAL A 33 -16.47 4.87 -4.30
CA VAL A 33 -16.23 4.93 -2.86
C VAL A 33 -17.37 4.20 -2.16
N VAL A 34 -17.03 3.24 -1.31
CA VAL A 34 -18.00 2.42 -0.57
C VAL A 34 -17.64 2.35 0.91
N ALA A 35 -18.66 2.31 1.77
CA ALA A 35 -18.46 2.23 3.20
C ALA A 35 -17.93 0.85 3.62
N TYR A 36 -16.96 0.82 4.52
CA TYR A 36 -16.45 -0.42 5.13
C TYR A 36 -17.55 -1.17 5.89
N LYS A 37 -17.69 -2.48 5.62
CA LYS A 37 -18.65 -3.36 6.30
C LYS A 37 -18.12 -4.80 6.46
N ASP A 38 -17.99 -5.24 7.72
CA ASP A 38 -17.59 -6.60 8.15
C ASP A 38 -16.18 -7.08 7.73
N GLY A 39 -15.45 -6.32 6.91
CA GLY A 39 -14.14 -6.70 6.38
C GLY A 39 -13.88 -6.09 5.00
N PHE A 40 -12.62 -6.05 4.56
CA PHE A 40 -12.24 -5.54 3.25
C PHE A 40 -12.70 -6.46 2.12
N ILE A 41 -12.47 -7.77 2.24
CA ILE A 41 -12.92 -8.78 1.27
C ILE A 41 -14.45 -8.81 1.14
N PRO A 42 -15.24 -8.95 2.23
CA PRO A 42 -16.69 -8.97 2.11
C PRO A 42 -17.27 -7.64 1.65
N THR A 43 -16.66 -6.49 2.01
CA THR A 43 -17.06 -5.19 1.43
C THR A 43 -16.85 -5.19 -0.08
N ALA A 44 -15.68 -5.63 -0.55
CA ALA A 44 -15.39 -5.62 -1.98
C ALA A 44 -16.34 -6.51 -2.78
N LEU A 45 -16.57 -7.74 -2.32
CA LEU A 45 -17.42 -8.72 -3.00
C LEU A 45 -18.91 -8.35 -3.02
N ARG A 46 -19.37 -7.44 -2.14
CA ARG A 46 -20.76 -6.95 -2.13
C ARG A 46 -20.98 -5.76 -3.06
N ASN A 47 -19.91 -5.05 -3.41
CA ASN A 47 -19.96 -3.80 -4.17
C ASN A 47 -19.30 -3.92 -5.55
N SER A 48 -18.87 -5.11 -5.94
CA SER A 48 -18.32 -5.36 -7.26
C SER A 48 -18.61 -6.79 -7.73
N ASP A 49 -18.98 -6.91 -8.99
CA ASP A 49 -19.18 -8.15 -9.74
C ASP A 49 -18.06 -8.42 -10.77
N GLU A 50 -17.11 -7.49 -10.89
CA GLU A 50 -15.99 -7.55 -11.83
C GLU A 50 -14.63 -7.48 -11.13
N LEU A 51 -13.58 -7.89 -11.84
CA LEU A 51 -12.21 -7.77 -11.35
C LEU A 51 -11.91 -6.28 -11.08
N CYS A 52 -11.55 -5.97 -9.84
CA CYS A 52 -11.28 -4.60 -9.41
C CYS A 52 -10.04 -4.52 -8.51
N LEU A 53 -9.46 -3.33 -8.46
CA LEU A 53 -8.44 -2.94 -7.48
C LEU A 53 -9.14 -2.35 -6.26
N VAL A 54 -8.94 -2.95 -5.10
CA VAL A 54 -9.53 -2.50 -3.83
C VAL A 54 -8.48 -1.73 -3.04
N VAL A 55 -8.86 -0.57 -2.50
CA VAL A 55 -7.94 0.36 -1.82
C VAL A 55 -8.56 0.89 -0.53
N LYS A 56 -7.84 0.80 0.59
CA LYS A 56 -8.19 1.43 1.86
C LYS A 56 -8.10 2.95 1.73
N SER A 57 -9.08 3.67 2.28
CA SER A 57 -9.03 5.14 2.35
C SER A 57 -7.74 5.65 3.04
N GLY A 58 -7.14 6.68 2.46
CA GLY A 58 -5.88 7.29 2.89
C GLY A 58 -4.63 6.81 2.15
N ILE A 59 -4.74 5.82 1.28
CA ILE A 59 -3.65 5.40 0.39
C ILE A 59 -3.57 6.35 -0.81
N ILE A 60 -2.35 6.74 -1.19
CA ILE A 60 -2.08 7.55 -2.38
C ILE A 60 -1.73 6.61 -3.54
N LEU A 61 -2.37 6.79 -4.68
CA LEU A 61 -2.13 6.03 -5.90
C LEU A 61 -1.37 6.87 -6.92
N ASP A 62 -0.30 6.32 -7.48
CA ASP A 62 0.51 6.84 -8.58
C ASP A 62 0.78 5.70 -9.58
N LEU A 63 -0.30 5.01 -9.97
CA LEU A 63 -0.26 3.82 -10.82
C LEU A 63 0.01 4.20 -12.28
N LYS A 64 0.91 3.44 -12.91
CA LYS A 64 1.24 3.50 -14.33
C LYS A 64 0.84 2.21 -15.02
N ASP A 65 0.76 2.25 -16.34
CA ASP A 65 0.54 1.04 -17.14
C ASP A 65 1.70 0.04 -16.89
N GLY A 66 1.34 -1.19 -16.52
CA GLY A 66 2.30 -2.26 -16.20
C GLY A 66 2.61 -2.42 -14.70
N ASP A 67 2.16 -1.52 -13.83
CA ASP A 67 2.40 -1.64 -12.38
C ASP A 67 1.57 -2.74 -11.71
N LEU A 68 0.42 -3.08 -12.31
CA LEU A 68 -0.43 -4.18 -11.90
C LEU A 68 -0.16 -5.42 -12.76
N PRO A 69 -0.29 -6.64 -12.20
CA PRO A 69 -0.27 -7.85 -13.01
C PRO A 69 -1.31 -7.83 -14.12
N ASP A 70 -1.01 -8.47 -15.25
CA ASP A 70 -1.91 -8.53 -16.40
C ASP A 70 -3.29 -9.06 -16.02
N ARG A 71 -4.33 -8.50 -16.64
CA ARG A 71 -5.72 -8.90 -16.37
C ARG A 71 -5.94 -10.39 -16.59
N GLU A 72 -5.40 -10.96 -17.66
CA GLU A 72 -5.50 -12.40 -17.96
C GLU A 72 -4.92 -13.27 -16.84
N LEU A 73 -3.82 -12.83 -16.22
CA LEU A 73 -3.24 -13.50 -15.07
C LEU A 73 -4.14 -13.33 -13.84
N LEU A 74 -4.59 -12.10 -13.55
CA LEU A 74 -5.46 -11.82 -12.41
C LEU A 74 -6.78 -12.61 -12.46
N GLU A 75 -7.35 -12.82 -13.66
CA GLU A 75 -8.59 -13.59 -13.85
C GLU A 75 -8.44 -15.08 -13.48
N GLN A 76 -7.21 -15.61 -13.38
CA GLN A 76 -6.94 -16.99 -12.95
C GLN A 76 -6.86 -17.16 -11.42
N TYR A 77 -6.91 -16.07 -10.65
CA TYR A 77 -6.79 -16.06 -9.19
C TYR A 77 -8.00 -15.39 -8.55
N ASP A 78 -8.34 -15.84 -7.33
CA ASP A 78 -9.48 -15.30 -6.60
C ASP A 78 -9.14 -13.92 -6.02
N ILE A 79 -7.87 -13.71 -5.67
CA ILE A 79 -7.34 -12.49 -5.07
C ILE A 79 -5.83 -12.33 -5.30
N CYS A 80 -5.36 -11.10 -5.48
CA CYS A 80 -3.94 -10.72 -5.54
C CYS A 80 -3.62 -9.80 -4.36
N VAL A 81 -2.77 -10.24 -3.43
CA VAL A 81 -2.46 -9.54 -2.17
C VAL A 81 -0.96 -9.44 -1.93
N SER A 82 -0.55 -8.41 -1.19
CA SER A 82 0.83 -8.26 -0.72
C SER A 82 1.01 -8.81 0.71
N ARG A 83 2.26 -8.96 1.16
CA ARG A 83 2.57 -9.31 2.56
C ARG A 83 2.37 -8.09 3.46
N ASP A 84 1.97 -8.32 4.70
CA ASP A 84 1.73 -7.27 5.69
C ASP A 84 3.03 -6.56 6.13
N GLY A 85 4.07 -7.32 6.47
CA GLY A 85 5.34 -6.70 6.89
C GLY A 85 6.37 -6.58 5.77
N VAL A 86 7.00 -5.42 5.69
CA VAL A 86 8.03 -5.01 4.72
C VAL A 86 9.27 -5.89 4.83
N PHE A 87 9.72 -6.12 6.07
CA PHE A 87 10.97 -6.84 6.37
C PHE A 87 10.79 -8.31 6.73
N THR A 88 9.62 -8.90 6.51
CA THR A 88 9.27 -10.26 7.00
C THR A 88 10.16 -11.37 6.45
N ASP A 89 10.82 -11.14 5.33
CA ASP A 89 11.80 -12.05 4.74
C ASP A 89 13.19 -11.47 4.57
N ASN A 90 13.43 -10.26 5.10
CA ASN A 90 14.77 -9.71 5.19
C ASN A 90 15.56 -10.51 6.25
N PRO A 91 16.67 -11.20 5.88
CA PRO A 91 17.41 -12.04 6.83
C PRO A 91 17.89 -11.28 8.07
N SER A 92 18.28 -10.02 7.88
CA SER A 92 18.84 -9.17 8.94
C SER A 92 17.77 -8.54 9.83
N ASN A 93 16.55 -8.32 9.34
CA ASN A 93 15.54 -7.53 10.06
C ASN A 93 14.28 -8.31 10.45
N LYS A 94 14.01 -9.49 9.87
CA LYS A 94 12.79 -10.27 10.14
C LYS A 94 12.62 -10.67 11.60
N HIS A 95 13.70 -10.80 12.36
CA HIS A 95 13.65 -11.20 13.76
C HIS A 95 13.15 -10.06 14.68
N ILE A 96 13.23 -8.82 14.21
CA ILE A 96 12.86 -7.62 14.98
C ILE A 96 11.36 -7.59 15.29
N TYR A 97 10.49 -8.09 14.40
CA TYR A 97 9.05 -8.17 14.68
C TYR A 97 8.76 -8.89 15.99
N LYS A 98 9.43 -10.02 16.24
CA LYS A 98 9.30 -10.78 17.48
C LYS A 98 9.82 -9.99 18.68
N LEU A 99 10.95 -9.29 18.53
CA LEU A 99 11.56 -8.48 19.61
C LEU A 99 10.65 -7.32 20.06
N VAL A 100 9.92 -6.71 19.12
CA VAL A 100 9.00 -5.59 19.43
C VAL A 100 7.57 -6.06 19.73
N GLY A 101 7.34 -7.37 19.88
CA GLY A 101 6.05 -7.96 20.18
C GLY A 101 5.02 -7.86 19.05
N SER A 102 5.45 -7.67 17.81
CA SER A 102 4.55 -7.65 16.64
C SER A 102 4.16 -9.06 16.20
N PRO A 103 2.87 -9.34 15.93
CA PRO A 103 2.42 -10.64 15.43
C PRO A 103 2.74 -10.85 13.94
N ILE A 104 3.23 -9.81 13.25
CA ILE A 104 3.51 -9.83 11.81
C ILE A 104 4.62 -10.85 11.49
N ASN A 105 4.36 -11.65 10.47
CA ASN A 105 5.27 -12.67 9.96
C ASN A 105 5.05 -12.88 8.45
N GLN A 106 5.81 -13.78 7.81
CA GLN A 106 5.74 -14.00 6.35
C GLN A 106 4.38 -14.46 5.82
N LYS A 107 3.49 -14.96 6.70
CA LYS A 107 2.13 -15.38 6.36
C LYS A 107 1.09 -14.28 6.58
N ALA A 108 1.44 -13.19 7.27
CA ALA A 108 0.58 -12.03 7.44
C ALA A 108 0.43 -11.32 6.09
N MET A 109 -0.80 -11.12 5.65
CA MET A 109 -1.14 -10.54 4.35
C MET A 109 -1.79 -9.18 4.56
N ASP A 110 -1.53 -8.28 3.63
CA ASP A 110 -2.04 -6.92 3.61
C ASP A 110 -3.34 -6.86 2.80
N LEU A 111 -4.42 -6.37 3.41
CA LEU A 111 -5.71 -6.10 2.76
C LEU A 111 -5.99 -4.61 2.58
N SER A 112 -4.99 -3.75 2.80
CA SER A 112 -5.14 -2.32 2.55
C SER A 112 -5.11 -1.97 1.05
N ILE A 113 -4.44 -2.80 0.23
CA ILE A 113 -4.51 -2.74 -1.23
C ILE A 113 -4.40 -4.14 -1.84
N PHE A 114 -5.34 -4.50 -2.71
CA PHE A 114 -5.39 -5.83 -3.34
C PHE A 114 -6.27 -5.84 -4.59
N CYS A 115 -6.03 -6.75 -5.52
CA CYS A 115 -6.99 -7.03 -6.60
C CYS A 115 -7.86 -8.21 -6.21
N ILE A 116 -9.16 -8.16 -6.53
CA ILE A 116 -10.09 -9.26 -6.24
C ILE A 116 -10.93 -9.57 -7.47
N ASN A 117 -11.18 -10.85 -7.72
CA ASN A 117 -12.02 -11.33 -8.83
C ASN A 117 -13.34 -11.91 -8.30
N PRO A 118 -14.41 -11.12 -8.16
CA PRO A 118 -15.70 -11.58 -7.62
C PRO A 118 -16.28 -12.79 -8.33
N LYS A 119 -16.06 -12.93 -9.65
CA LYS A 119 -16.60 -14.04 -10.47
C LYS A 119 -16.10 -15.42 -10.03
N ARG A 120 -15.01 -15.49 -9.26
CA ARG A 120 -14.47 -16.76 -8.73
C ARG A 120 -14.96 -17.10 -7.32
N TRP A 121 -15.74 -16.22 -6.71
CA TRP A 121 -16.26 -16.43 -5.36
C TRP A 121 -17.69 -16.96 -5.43
N THR A 122 -17.90 -18.16 -4.89
CA THR A 122 -19.24 -18.77 -4.82
C THR A 122 -20.13 -18.14 -3.73
N ARG A 123 -19.51 -17.53 -2.72
CA ARG A 123 -20.20 -16.83 -1.63
C ARG A 123 -19.35 -15.69 -1.09
N VAL A 124 -20.02 -14.65 -0.64
CA VAL A 124 -19.39 -13.58 0.13
C VAL A 124 -19.13 -14.09 1.56
N PRO A 125 -17.90 -14.04 2.09
CA PRO A 125 -17.62 -14.40 3.47
C PRO A 125 -18.22 -13.37 4.44
N ASN A 126 -18.32 -13.70 5.72
CA ASN A 126 -18.81 -12.75 6.74
C ASN A 126 -17.69 -11.92 7.39
N THR A 127 -16.43 -12.28 7.17
CA THR A 127 -15.24 -11.63 7.76
C THR A 127 -14.03 -11.88 6.87
N ASP A 128 -12.98 -11.07 7.00
CA ASP A 128 -11.66 -11.32 6.37
C ASP A 128 -10.92 -12.51 7.01
N VAL A 129 -11.20 -12.79 8.29
CA VAL A 129 -10.45 -13.76 9.09
C VAL A 129 -10.61 -15.18 8.53
N GLY A 130 -9.48 -15.83 8.27
CA GLY A 130 -9.45 -17.23 7.81
C GLY A 130 -9.90 -17.44 6.36
N VAL A 131 -10.14 -16.37 5.60
CA VAL A 131 -10.55 -16.46 4.19
C VAL A 131 -9.37 -16.80 3.28
N LEU A 132 -8.26 -16.07 3.40
CA LEU A 132 -7.11 -16.18 2.52
C LEU A 132 -6.51 -17.61 2.38
N PRO A 133 -6.48 -18.46 3.42
CA PRO A 133 -6.02 -19.85 3.28
C PRO A 133 -6.90 -20.74 2.38
N ARG A 134 -8.14 -20.33 2.08
CA ARG A 134 -9.15 -21.12 1.37
C ARG A 134 -9.33 -20.73 -0.10
N VAL A 135 -8.57 -19.74 -0.57
CA VAL A 135 -8.70 -19.18 -1.92
C VAL A 135 -7.36 -19.19 -2.64
N LYS A 136 -7.41 -19.23 -3.97
CA LYS A 136 -6.25 -19.18 -4.86
C LYS A 136 -5.73 -17.75 -4.91
N ARG A 137 -4.49 -17.56 -4.44
CA ARG A 137 -3.86 -16.25 -4.24
C ARG A 137 -2.71 -16.01 -5.21
N LEU A 138 -2.70 -14.84 -5.82
CA LEU A 138 -1.52 -14.28 -6.47
C LEU A 138 -0.78 -13.35 -5.49
N ARG A 139 0.55 -13.30 -5.59
CA ARG A 139 1.34 -12.32 -4.83
C ARG A 139 1.45 -11.03 -5.63
N MET A 140 1.15 -9.92 -4.99
CA MET A 140 1.33 -8.60 -5.57
C MET A 140 2.83 -8.21 -5.61
N PRO A 141 3.31 -7.52 -6.67
CA PRO A 141 4.68 -7.04 -6.73
C PRO A 141 5.03 -6.12 -5.56
N ARG A 142 6.22 -6.27 -5.00
CA ARG A 142 6.63 -5.53 -3.79
C ARG A 142 6.91 -4.07 -4.02
N HIS A 143 7.53 -3.75 -5.16
CA HIS A 143 7.90 -2.38 -5.49
C HIS A 143 6.65 -1.49 -5.60
N MET A 144 5.49 -2.07 -5.95
CA MET A 144 4.23 -1.36 -6.09
C MET A 144 3.80 -0.67 -4.78
N ASN A 145 3.85 -1.36 -3.63
CA ASN A 145 3.27 -0.89 -2.36
C ASN A 145 4.35 -0.51 -1.35
N HIS A 146 4.69 0.78 -1.29
CA HIS A 146 5.58 1.35 -0.28
C HIS A 146 4.76 1.83 0.93
N LYS A 147 5.09 1.35 2.12
CA LYS A 147 4.15 1.39 3.24
C LYS A 147 4.78 1.50 4.63
N SER A 148 3.94 1.87 5.60
CA SER A 148 4.32 1.85 7.01
C SER A 148 4.57 0.43 7.53
N ASP A 149 5.45 0.32 8.53
CA ASP A 149 5.82 -0.94 9.15
C ASP A 149 6.16 -0.71 10.63
N PRO A 150 5.62 -1.52 11.56
CA PRO A 150 5.82 -1.32 12.99
C PRO A 150 7.28 -1.36 13.46
N ILE A 151 8.20 -2.01 12.73
CA ILE A 151 9.60 -2.09 13.16
C ILE A 151 10.40 -0.83 12.82
N VAL A 152 9.99 -0.06 11.81
CA VAL A 152 10.66 1.18 11.39
C VAL A 152 10.63 2.22 12.52
N ALA A 153 9.46 2.38 13.14
CA ALA A 153 9.28 3.33 14.22
C ALA A 153 10.05 2.96 15.50
N LYS A 154 10.35 1.67 15.71
CA LYS A 154 10.77 1.14 17.01
C LYS A 154 12.24 0.71 17.08
N ALA A 155 12.75 0.04 16.06
CA ALA A 155 13.96 -0.79 16.23
C ALA A 155 14.88 -0.84 15.00
N ILE A 156 14.49 -0.27 13.87
CA ILE A 156 15.34 -0.24 12.66
C ILE A 156 16.37 0.87 12.73
N SER A 157 17.56 0.64 12.17
CA SER A 157 18.60 1.67 12.06
C SER A 157 18.21 2.77 11.06
N ALA A 158 18.68 3.99 11.28
CA ALA A 158 18.47 5.10 10.34
C ALA A 158 18.97 4.79 8.92
N LYS A 159 20.07 4.03 8.79
CA LYS A 159 20.57 3.57 7.48
C LYS A 159 19.54 2.67 6.79
N THR A 160 19.05 1.65 7.47
CA THR A 160 18.06 0.72 6.90
C THR A 160 16.73 1.42 6.59
N ALA A 161 16.33 2.36 7.45
CA ALA A 161 15.17 3.22 7.18
C ALA A 161 15.38 4.02 5.88
N MET A 162 16.53 4.68 5.72
CA MET A 162 16.87 5.40 4.49
C MET A 162 16.93 4.47 3.27
N ASP A 163 17.56 3.30 3.40
CA ASP A 163 17.65 2.30 2.32
C ASP A 163 16.26 1.90 1.83
N TYR A 164 15.32 1.68 2.75
CA TYR A 164 13.93 1.41 2.41
C TYR A 164 13.24 2.63 1.79
N GLY A 165 13.46 3.83 2.32
CA GLY A 165 12.83 5.05 1.81
C GLY A 165 13.28 5.46 0.41
N MET A 166 14.49 5.10 0.00
CA MET A 166 14.92 5.32 -1.39
C MET A 166 14.06 4.54 -2.39
N LEU A 167 13.54 3.36 -2.02
CA LEU A 167 12.68 2.55 -2.88
C LEU A 167 11.34 3.23 -3.19
N ALA A 168 10.94 4.23 -2.42
CA ALA A 168 9.69 4.96 -2.65
C ALA A 168 9.70 5.75 -3.98
N GLU A 169 10.86 6.04 -4.57
CA GLU A 169 10.91 6.67 -5.91
C GLU A 169 10.55 5.72 -7.06
N GLN A 170 10.50 4.42 -6.79
CA GLN A 170 10.10 3.38 -7.76
C GLN A 170 8.72 2.80 -7.42
N ALA A 171 8.04 3.35 -6.42
CA ALA A 171 6.76 2.84 -5.95
C ALA A 171 5.59 3.54 -6.62
N SER A 172 4.51 2.79 -6.80
CA SER A 172 3.26 3.26 -7.43
C SER A 172 2.15 3.50 -6.43
N VAL A 173 2.34 3.07 -5.18
CA VAL A 173 1.38 3.18 -4.10
C VAL A 173 2.12 3.57 -2.82
N PHE A 174 1.58 4.58 -2.15
CA PHE A 174 2.11 5.08 -0.88
C PHE A 174 1.08 4.89 0.23
N ASN A 175 1.34 3.88 1.07
CA ASN A 175 0.45 3.44 2.13
C ASN A 175 1.04 3.77 3.50
N TYR A 176 0.92 5.05 3.89
CA TYR A 176 1.37 5.56 5.18
C TYR A 176 0.20 5.91 6.09
N VAL A 177 -0.94 5.23 5.91
CA VAL A 177 -2.20 5.53 6.60
C VAL A 177 -2.01 5.56 8.12
N ASP A 178 -1.29 4.59 8.68
CA ASP A 178 -1.05 4.52 10.12
C ASP A 178 -0.31 5.75 10.66
N VAL A 179 0.62 6.31 9.87
CA VAL A 179 1.40 7.50 10.25
C VAL A 179 0.54 8.75 10.16
N PHE A 180 -0.30 8.84 9.13
CA PHE A 180 -1.24 9.94 8.94
C PHE A 180 -2.31 9.97 10.04
N GLU A 181 -2.92 8.83 10.36
CA GLU A 181 -3.92 8.72 11.43
C GLU A 181 -3.33 9.02 12.81
N ARG A 182 -2.07 8.62 13.05
CA ARG A 182 -1.36 8.93 14.29
C ARG A 182 -0.96 10.41 14.40
N GLY A 183 -0.91 11.16 13.29
CA GLY A 183 -0.61 12.60 13.27
C GLY A 183 0.81 12.98 13.72
N THR A 184 1.71 12.00 13.86
CA THR A 184 3.08 12.20 14.35
C THR A 184 4.06 11.31 13.59
N VAL A 185 5.29 11.78 13.43
CA VAL A 185 6.36 11.05 12.72
C VAL A 185 7.68 11.24 13.46
N ASN A 186 8.45 10.16 13.60
CA ASN A 186 9.80 10.20 14.17
C ASN A 186 10.89 10.28 13.08
N GLY A 187 12.16 10.36 13.50
CA GLY A 187 13.30 10.50 12.58
C GLY A 187 13.43 9.35 11.57
N ASN A 188 13.31 8.10 12.03
CA ASN A 188 13.39 6.92 11.17
C ASN A 188 12.24 6.87 10.18
N GLU A 189 11.02 7.18 10.63
CA GLU A 189 9.85 7.21 9.75
C GLU A 189 9.96 8.32 8.70
N MET A 190 10.54 9.48 9.02
CA MET A 190 10.84 10.50 8.01
C MET A 190 11.88 10.04 6.98
N PHE A 191 12.86 9.22 7.38
CA PHE A 191 13.82 8.65 6.43
C PHE A 191 13.21 7.54 5.57
N ALA A 192 12.33 6.73 6.17
CA ALA A 192 11.72 5.58 5.52
C ALA A 192 10.54 5.93 4.63
N TYR A 193 9.71 6.90 5.00
CA TYR A 193 8.43 7.13 4.35
C TYR A 193 8.45 8.42 3.55
N ALA A 194 8.05 8.34 2.28
CA ALA A 194 7.91 9.49 1.39
C ALA A 194 6.63 10.28 1.68
N LEU A 195 6.45 10.76 2.91
CA LEU A 195 5.23 11.46 3.34
C LEU A 195 4.98 12.75 2.55
N GLU A 196 6.03 13.37 2.01
CA GLU A 196 5.91 14.56 1.17
C GLU A 196 5.16 14.31 -0.14
N LYS A 197 5.02 13.05 -0.60
CA LYS A 197 4.18 12.70 -1.76
C LYS A 197 2.69 12.98 -1.51
N ALA A 198 2.27 13.18 -0.26
CA ALA A 198 0.91 13.59 0.08
C ALA A 198 0.63 15.08 -0.17
N LEU A 199 1.66 15.93 -0.29
CA LEU A 199 1.50 17.39 -0.38
C LEU A 199 0.49 17.85 -1.45
N PRO A 200 0.49 17.30 -2.67
CA PRO A 200 -0.45 17.74 -3.72
C PRO A 200 -1.92 17.40 -3.41
N PHE A 201 -2.17 16.47 -2.47
CA PHE A 201 -3.48 15.86 -2.22
C PHE A 201 -4.04 16.20 -0.83
N ALA A 202 -3.25 16.85 0.03
CA ALA A 202 -3.54 17.05 1.44
C ALA A 202 -4.17 18.42 1.78
N ASN A 203 -4.72 19.14 0.80
CA ASN A 203 -5.26 20.50 1.01
C ASN A 203 -6.33 20.58 2.13
N GLU A 204 -7.15 19.53 2.26
CA GLU A 204 -8.21 19.43 3.27
C GLU A 204 -7.79 18.66 4.53
N LEU A 205 -6.51 18.30 4.63
CA LEU A 205 -5.97 17.40 5.66
C LEU A 205 -4.76 18.06 6.35
N PRO A 206 -4.98 19.02 7.27
CA PRO A 206 -3.91 19.84 7.84
C PRO A 206 -2.85 19.01 8.58
N ASP A 207 -3.24 17.95 9.27
CA ASP A 207 -2.29 17.07 9.96
C ASP A 207 -1.41 16.30 8.97
N VAL A 208 -1.99 15.78 7.89
CA VAL A 208 -1.24 15.13 6.79
C VAL A 208 -0.28 16.13 6.16
N GLN A 209 -0.76 17.34 5.85
CA GLN A 209 0.04 18.39 5.25
C GLN A 209 1.23 18.77 6.15
N LYS A 210 1.01 18.92 7.45
CA LYS A 210 2.06 19.22 8.43
C LYS A 210 3.16 18.15 8.45
N LEU A 211 2.78 16.87 8.45
CA LEU A 211 3.73 15.74 8.40
C LEU A 211 4.50 15.71 7.07
N ALA A 212 3.80 15.94 5.97
CA ALA A 212 4.36 15.97 4.63
C ALA A 212 5.39 17.11 4.46
N ILE A 213 5.06 18.33 4.92
CA ILE A 213 5.99 19.49 4.91
C ILE A 213 7.23 19.20 5.77
N ARG A 214 7.02 18.64 6.96
CA ARG A 214 8.12 18.30 7.87
C ARG A 214 9.08 17.30 7.21
N THR A 215 8.54 16.26 6.58
CA THR A 215 9.34 15.23 5.90
C THR A 215 10.07 15.80 4.69
N ALA A 216 9.40 16.66 3.92
CA ALA A 216 10.00 17.39 2.80
C ALA A 216 11.24 18.19 3.22
N LYS A 217 11.13 18.91 4.36
CA LYS A 217 12.20 19.75 4.90
C LYS A 217 13.39 18.94 5.41
N HIS A 218 13.15 17.79 6.03
CA HIS A 218 14.17 17.09 6.81
C HIS A 218 14.80 15.87 6.12
N ALA A 219 14.06 15.17 5.25
CA ALA A 219 14.49 13.88 4.72
C ALA A 219 14.37 13.75 3.20
N ALA A 220 13.33 14.33 2.59
CA ALA A 220 13.00 14.07 1.19
C ALA A 220 14.15 14.38 0.21
N LYS A 221 14.83 15.52 0.36
CA LYS A 221 15.94 15.90 -0.54
C LYS A 221 17.08 14.88 -0.50
N LEU A 222 17.41 14.35 0.67
CA LEU A 222 18.43 13.32 0.83
C LEU A 222 17.97 12.00 0.23
N ARG A 223 16.74 11.57 0.55
CA ARG A 223 16.12 10.32 0.06
C ARG A 223 16.09 10.29 -1.47
N VAL A 224 15.60 11.35 -2.10
CA VAL A 224 15.53 11.52 -3.57
C VAL A 224 16.93 11.58 -4.19
N GLY A 225 17.87 12.29 -3.55
CA GLY A 225 19.25 12.38 -4.03
C GLY A 225 19.96 11.04 -4.06
N LEU A 226 19.83 10.25 -2.99
CA LEU A 226 20.45 8.93 -2.88
C LEU A 226 19.75 7.88 -3.76
N ALA A 227 18.44 7.97 -3.94
CA ALA A 227 17.69 7.05 -4.81
C ALA A 227 18.20 7.06 -6.26
N LYS A 228 18.75 8.18 -6.75
CA LYS A 228 19.39 8.27 -8.07
C LYS A 228 20.63 7.40 -8.22
N CYS A 229 21.24 6.98 -7.12
CA CYS A 229 22.41 6.12 -7.09
C CYS A 229 22.05 4.63 -6.99
N ILE A 230 20.77 4.29 -6.83
CA ILE A 230 20.32 2.90 -6.85
C ILE A 230 20.26 2.45 -8.31
N PRO A 231 20.94 1.36 -8.70
CA PRO A 231 20.76 0.79 -10.02
C PRO A 231 19.28 0.41 -10.17
N ILE A 232 18.65 0.86 -11.26
CA ILE A 232 17.30 0.44 -11.63
C ILE A 232 17.34 -1.09 -11.64
N GLN A 233 16.63 -1.73 -10.71
CA GLN A 233 16.52 -3.18 -10.76
C GLN A 233 15.71 -3.49 -12.01
N ASP A 234 16.32 -4.18 -12.98
CA ASP A 234 15.59 -4.72 -14.12
C ASP A 234 14.41 -5.53 -13.57
N ILE A 235 13.22 -5.11 -13.98
CA ILE A 235 11.93 -5.62 -13.52
C ILE A 235 11.72 -6.97 -14.20
N THR A 236 12.50 -7.98 -13.82
CA THR A 236 12.17 -9.36 -14.18
C THR A 236 11.13 -9.85 -13.20
N ASN A 237 9.89 -9.85 -13.69
CA ASN A 237 8.76 -10.58 -13.13
C ASN A 237 9.11 -12.07 -13.04
N GLU A 238 9.80 -12.49 -11.99
CA GLU A 238 9.81 -13.90 -11.60
C GLU A 238 8.51 -14.17 -10.84
N HIS A 239 7.56 -14.76 -11.59
CA HIS A 239 6.22 -15.16 -11.21
C HIS A 239 6.15 -16.08 -9.98
#